data_AF-A0A0J9XWY9-F1
#
_entry.id   AF-A0A0J9XWY9-F1
#
_cell.length_a   1.000
_cell.length_b   1.000
_cell.length_c   1.000
_cell.angle_alpha   90.00
_cell.angle_beta   90.00
_cell.angle_gamma   90.00
#
_symmetry.space_group_name_H-M   'P 1'
#
loop_
_entity.id
_entity.type
_entity.pdbx_description
1 polymer ?
#
loop_
_entity_poly.entity_id
_entity_poly.type
_entity_poly.pdbx_seq_one_letter_code
_entity_poly.pdbx_strand_id
1 'polypeptide(L)'
;MLTLFSAPGYKGSSNSDINMGASLEISTSMNISIKQIQVTEKFRQKRITDTEQRKAKTNVTRELPQSPAKSNESMSQSTSSLF
;
A
#
# COMPACT_ATOMS: atom_id res chain seq x y z
N MET A 1 -21.06 6.52 -12.67
CA MET A 1 -19.72 6.74 -12.08
C MET A 1 -19.41 5.56 -11.18
N LEU A 2 -18.27 4.89 -11.37
CA LEU A 2 -17.82 3.74 -10.56
C LEU A 2 -16.56 4.15 -9.78
N THR A 3 -16.50 3.84 -8.48
CA THR A 3 -15.28 3.95 -7.69
C THR A 3 -14.74 2.55 -7.42
N LEU A 4 -13.52 2.25 -7.90
CA LEU A 4 -12.87 0.96 -7.71
C LEU A 4 -11.75 1.08 -6.69
N PHE A 5 -11.73 0.17 -5.70
CA PHE A 5 -10.68 0.10 -4.70
C PHE A 5 -9.99 -1.27 -4.78
N SER A 6 -8.69 -1.29 -5.09
CA SER A 6 -7.93 -2.52 -5.34
C SER A 6 -7.06 -2.99 -4.17
N ALA A 7 -7.06 -2.26 -3.05
CA ALA A 7 -6.26 -2.59 -1.87
C ALA A 7 -7.12 -3.26 -0.77
N PRO A 8 -7.25 -4.60 -0.73
CA PRO A 8 -8.04 -5.26 0.31
C PRO A 8 -7.40 -5.11 1.71
N GLY A 9 -8.23 -4.82 2.70
CA GLY A 9 -7.81 -4.56 4.09
C GLY A 9 -6.85 -3.38 4.22
N TYR A 10 -7.12 -2.30 3.51
CA TYR A 10 -6.39 -1.05 3.66
C TYR A 10 -6.72 -0.42 5.01
N LYS A 11 -5.70 -0.28 5.87
CA LYS A 11 -5.79 0.27 7.24
C LYS A 11 -6.76 -0.44 8.21
N GLY A 12 -7.47 -1.49 7.77
CA GLY A 12 -8.31 -2.32 8.63
C GLY A 12 -7.47 -3.10 9.65
N SER A 13 -7.94 -3.13 10.90
CA SER A 13 -7.31 -3.78 12.04
C SER A 13 -8.00 -5.10 12.42
N SER A 14 -9.24 -5.30 12.02
CA SER A 14 -10.13 -6.39 12.42
C SER A 14 -11.04 -6.85 11.27
N ASN A 15 -11.63 -8.04 11.35
CA ASN A 15 -12.52 -8.52 10.28
C ASN A 15 -13.77 -7.64 10.08
N SER A 16 -14.15 -6.84 11.08
CA SER A 16 -15.28 -5.90 11.02
C SER A 16 -14.95 -4.58 10.30
N ASP A 17 -13.67 -4.21 10.15
CA ASP A 17 -13.26 -2.92 9.58
C ASP A 17 -12.43 -3.06 8.27
N ILE A 18 -12.27 -4.28 7.79
CA ILE A 18 -11.51 -4.61 6.59
C ILE A 18 -12.40 -4.46 5.35
N ASN A 19 -11.99 -3.57 4.44
CA ASN A 19 -12.60 -3.48 3.13
C ASN A 19 -12.20 -4.67 2.24
N MET A 20 -13.09 -5.04 1.32
CA MET A 20 -12.71 -5.86 0.16
C MET A 20 -11.98 -5.00 -0.87
N GLY A 21 -11.12 -5.63 -1.65
CA GLY A 21 -10.61 -5.09 -2.90
C GLY A 21 -11.50 -5.54 -4.06
N ALA A 22 -11.34 -4.91 -5.21
CA ALA A 22 -11.98 -5.34 -6.44
C ALA A 22 -11.08 -5.09 -7.65
N SER A 23 -11.27 -5.90 -8.68
CA SER A 23 -10.82 -5.62 -10.04
C SER A 23 -12.02 -5.51 -10.99
N LEU A 24 -11.82 -4.75 -12.07
CA LEU A 24 -12.80 -4.52 -13.12
C LEU A 24 -12.26 -5.13 -14.41
N GLU A 25 -13.06 -5.96 -15.05
CA GLU A 25 -12.81 -6.47 -16.38
C GLU A 25 -13.91 -5.97 -17.30
N ILE A 26 -13.54 -5.37 -18.43
CA ILE A 26 -14.47 -4.91 -19.47
C ILE A 26 -14.15 -5.73 -20.72
N SER A 27 -15.11 -6.55 -21.16
CA SER A 27 -14.92 -7.37 -22.36
C SER A 27 -15.03 -6.54 -23.64
N THR A 28 -14.63 -7.14 -24.76
CA THR A 28 -14.80 -6.54 -26.10
C THR A 28 -16.26 -6.29 -26.48
N SER A 29 -17.19 -7.06 -25.90
CA SER A 29 -18.64 -6.87 -26.04
C SER A 29 -19.21 -5.86 -25.02
N MET A 30 -18.36 -5.10 -24.32
CA MET A 30 -18.73 -4.16 -23.26
C MET A 30 -19.42 -4.80 -22.05
N ASN A 31 -19.19 -6.10 -21.81
CA ASN A 31 -19.65 -6.72 -20.58
C ASN A 31 -18.70 -6.36 -19.45
N ILE A 32 -19.25 -5.78 -18.38
CA ILE A 32 -18.49 -5.36 -17.21
C ILE A 32 -18.59 -6.46 -16.14
N SER A 33 -17.45 -7.01 -15.73
CA SER A 33 -17.33 -7.99 -14.66
C SER A 33 -16.51 -7.42 -13.51
N ILE A 34 -17.05 -7.44 -12.29
CA ILE A 34 -16.38 -6.99 -11.08
C ILE A 34 -16.00 -8.21 -10.26
N LYS A 35 -14.70 -8.41 -10.03
CA LYS A 35 -14.19 -9.52 -9.20
C LYS A 35 -13.75 -8.97 -7.86
N GLN A 36 -14.45 -9.37 -6.80
CA GLN A 36 -14.11 -8.94 -5.44
C GLN A 36 -13.03 -9.84 -4.84
N ILE A 37 -12.13 -9.24 -4.06
CA ILE A 37 -10.99 -9.90 -3.43
C ILE A 37 -11.04 -9.61 -1.94
N GLN A 38 -11.16 -10.64 -1.14
CA GLN A 38 -11.07 -10.54 0.32
C GLN A 38 -9.67 -10.91 0.78
N VAL A 39 -9.08 -10.11 1.67
CA VAL A 39 -7.84 -10.50 2.33
C VAL A 39 -8.14 -11.56 3.39
N THR A 40 -7.39 -12.65 3.38
CA THR A 40 -7.49 -13.67 4.43
C THR A 40 -6.57 -13.34 5.59
N GLU A 41 -6.86 -13.89 6.76
CA GLU A 41 -6.10 -13.66 7.99
C GLU A 41 -4.60 -13.99 7.81
N LYS A 42 -4.29 -15.05 7.05
CA LYS A 42 -2.90 -15.44 6.72
C LYS A 42 -2.12 -14.30 6.06
N PHE A 43 -2.68 -13.66 5.05
CA PHE A 43 -2.02 -12.58 4.33
C PHE A 43 -1.99 -11.27 5.14
N ARG A 44 -2.99 -11.07 6.00
CA ARG A 44 -3.03 -9.95 6.95
C ARG A 44 -1.89 -10.04 7.94
N GLN A 45 -1.73 -11.19 8.60
CA GLN A 45 -0.67 -11.40 9.57
C GLN A 45 0.72 -11.24 8.95
N LYS A 46 0.92 -11.73 7.73
CA LYS A 46 2.17 -11.52 6.97
C LYS A 46 2.48 -10.03 6.80
N ARG A 47 1.49 -9.21 6.41
CA ARG A 47 1.67 -7.76 6.23
C ARG A 47 2.02 -7.05 7.53
N ILE A 48 1.40 -7.44 8.64
CA ILE A 48 1.71 -6.90 9.98
C ILE A 48 3.16 -7.22 10.33
N THR A 49 3.57 -8.48 10.22
CA THR A 49 4.95 -8.92 10.48
C THR A 49 5.96 -8.16 9.61
N ASP A 50 5.69 -8.04 8.29
CA ASP A 50 6.57 -7.30 7.37
C ASP A 50 6.70 -5.82 7.77
N THR A 51 5.61 -5.21 8.25
CA THR A 51 5.60 -3.81 8.71
C THR A 51 6.40 -3.62 9.99
N GLU A 52 6.21 -4.50 10.97
CA GLU A 52 6.96 -4.47 12.24
C GLU A 52 8.45 -4.73 12.03
N GLN A 53 8.82 -5.66 11.14
CA GLN A 53 10.22 -5.89 10.78
C GLN A 53 10.87 -4.65 10.13
N ARG A 54 10.14 -3.92 9.29
CA ARG A 54 10.64 -2.67 8.70
C ARG A 54 10.86 -1.60 9.77
N LYS A 55 9.93 -1.43 10.71
CA LYS A 55 10.07 -0.50 11.84
C LYS A 55 11.28 -0.85 12.71
N ALA A 56 11.48 -2.13 13.03
CA ALA A 56 12.61 -2.59 13.81
C ALA A 56 13.95 -2.25 13.14
N LYS A 57 14.07 -2.48 11.82
CA LYS A 57 15.28 -2.11 11.06
C LYS A 57 15.54 -0.60 11.05
N THR A 58 14.50 0.22 10.90
CA THR A 58 14.64 1.69 10.94
C THR A 58 15.07 2.19 12.32
N ASN A 59 14.62 1.56 13.39
CA ASN A 59 15.00 1.96 14.76
C ASN A 59 16.45 1.58 15.10
N VAL A 60 16.98 0.47 14.57
CA VAL A 60 18.38 0.07 14.78
C VAL A 60 19.36 1.02 14.08
N THR A 61 18.99 1.62 12.95
CA THR A 61 19.86 2.60 12.26
C THR A 61 19.93 3.96 12.96
N ARG A 62 19.02 4.27 13.90
CA ARG A 62 19.02 5.56 14.63
C ARG A 62 20.00 5.62 15.80
N GLU A 63 20.68 4.53 16.16
CA GLU A 63 21.68 4.50 17.23
C GLU A 63 23.15 4.65 16.75
N LEU A 64 23.40 5.06 15.50
CA LEU A 64 24.75 5.48 15.11
C LEU A 64 24.96 6.98 15.40
N PRO A 65 26.10 7.37 16.02
CA PRO A 65 26.37 8.76 16.36
C PRO A 65 26.37 9.66 15.11
N GLN A 66 25.65 10.77 15.21
CA GLN A 66 25.67 11.85 14.22
C GLN A 66 27.11 12.36 14.03
N SER A 67 27.62 12.30 12.80
CA SER A 67 28.69 13.19 12.34
C SER A 67 28.06 14.36 11.56
N PRO A 68 28.61 15.59 11.64
CA PRO A 68 27.98 16.77 11.06
C PRO A 68 28.37 17.00 9.59
N ALA A 69 27.44 17.65 8.87
CA ALA A 69 27.57 18.31 7.55
C ALA A 69 27.67 17.37 6.33
N LYS A 70 26.93 17.57 5.22
CA LYS A 70 26.56 18.83 4.56
C LYS A 70 25.16 18.77 3.94
N SER A 71 24.47 19.90 3.99
CA SER A 71 23.30 20.25 3.19
C SER A 71 23.58 20.09 1.69
N ASN A 72 22.66 19.49 0.94
CA ASN A 72 22.44 19.83 -0.46
C ASN A 72 20.96 19.64 -0.82
N GLU A 73 20.51 20.54 -1.69
CA GLU A 73 19.15 20.94 -1.97
C GLU A 73 18.25 19.87 -2.63
N SER A 74 16.96 20.19 -2.57
CA SER A 74 15.79 19.59 -3.18
C SER A 74 15.92 19.08 -4.63
N MET A 75 15.34 17.91 -4.90
CA MET A 75 14.66 17.64 -6.17
C MET A 75 13.33 16.96 -5.91
N SER A 76 12.25 17.75 -6.00
CA SER A 76 10.87 17.26 -6.09
C SER A 76 10.62 16.81 -7.52
N GLN A 77 10.59 15.50 -7.78
CA GLN A 77 10.16 14.98 -9.07
C GLN A 77 8.65 14.74 -9.05
N SER A 78 7.91 15.73 -9.56
CA SER A 78 6.51 15.60 -9.97
C SER A 78 6.43 14.69 -11.19
N THR A 79 5.85 13.50 -11.07
CA THR A 79 5.44 12.74 -12.25
C THR A 79 4.03 13.17 -12.64
N SER A 80 3.94 14.23 -13.42
CA SER A 80 2.72 14.58 -14.15
C SER A 80 2.44 13.54 -15.23
N SER A 81 1.22 13.02 -15.20
CA SER A 81 0.56 12.19 -16.19
C SER A 81 0.83 12.64 -17.64
N LEU A 82 1.22 11.70 -18.50
CA LEU A 82 1.07 11.83 -19.95
C LEU A 82 -0.21 11.12 -20.37
N PHE A 83 -0.96 11.85 -21.21
CA PHE A 83 -2.23 11.52 -21.85
C PHE A 83 -2.23 10.15 -22.54
#